data_AF-A0A936CPD4-F1
#
_entry.id   AF-A0A936CPD4-F1
#
_cell.length_a   1.000
_cell.length_b   1.000
_cell.length_c   1.000
_cell.angle_alpha   90.00
_cell.angle_beta   90.00
_cell.angle_gamma   90.00
#
_symmetry.space_group_name_H-M   'P 1'
#
loop_
_entity.id
_entity.type
_entity.pdbx_description
1 polymer ?
#
loop_
_entity_poly.entity_id
_entity_poly.type
_entity_poly.pdbx_seq_one_letter_code
_entity_poly.pdbx_strand_id
1 'polypeptide(L)'
;MPDVIEACGVAKINVIDVMYESITCNENVLGKKKVKYQAVDSYGNKSEICESEIYFKRIPFDSIGAPDYQSLTCSQNYKKDAQGNPDPSVTGYPKFGEFLLKPGMSLTCNIFVNYTDLNLVASDCKKKNMEIVEYQGVELWKEITRTFNQFIEIIDNEAPVFTSSPLAVLDLETADNCEANLYLPKLYVADDCSQISQIYYSINGFTNIYQEGK
;
A
#
# COMPACT_ATOMS: atom_id res chain seq x y z
N MET A 1 17.08 26.84 4.33
CA MET A 1 16.20 28.02 4.52
C MET A 1 17.11 29.15 4.93
N PRO A 2 16.98 30.37 4.38
CA PRO A 2 17.85 31.48 4.78
C PRO A 2 17.54 31.92 6.22
N ASP A 3 18.58 32.35 6.93
CA ASP A 3 18.44 32.98 8.23
C ASP A 3 18.03 34.45 8.04
N VAL A 4 17.17 34.95 8.92
CA VAL A 4 16.76 36.36 8.94
C VAL A 4 17.20 36.97 10.25
N ILE A 5 17.99 38.04 10.16
CA ILE A 5 18.38 38.86 11.29
C ILE A 5 17.57 40.15 11.22
N GLU A 6 16.71 40.35 12.22
CA GLU A 6 15.87 41.56 12.35
C GLU A 6 16.30 42.31 13.61
N ALA A 7 16.46 43.63 13.50
CA ALA A 7 16.89 44.45 14.64
C ALA A 7 15.76 44.64 15.65
N CYS A 8 14.51 44.66 15.17
CA CYS A 8 13.33 44.92 15.98
C CYS A 8 12.13 44.05 15.57
N GLY A 9 11.68 43.16 16.46
CA GLY A 9 10.45 42.39 16.27
C GLY A 9 10.67 41.07 15.52
N VAL A 10 9.63 40.64 14.78
CA VAL A 10 9.62 39.34 14.08
C VAL A 10 9.47 39.60 12.59
N ALA A 11 10.32 38.98 11.78
CA ALA A 11 10.23 39.04 10.33
C ALA A 11 9.66 37.74 9.77
N LYS A 12 8.78 37.85 8.76
CA LYS A 12 8.20 36.72 8.02
C LYS A 12 8.97 36.49 6.73
N ILE A 13 9.45 35.27 6.52
CA ILE A 13 10.04 34.84 5.25
C ILE A 13 8.92 34.46 4.28
N ASN A 14 8.88 35.11 3.12
CA ASN A 14 8.00 34.73 2.02
C ASN A 14 8.81 34.11 0.90
N VAL A 15 8.29 33.03 0.32
CA VAL A 15 8.79 32.49 -0.96
C VAL A 15 8.12 33.29 -2.07
N ILE A 16 8.91 33.99 -2.87
CA ILE A 16 8.40 34.83 -3.97
C ILE A 16 8.45 34.12 -5.32
N ASP A 17 9.40 33.20 -5.50
CA ASP A 17 9.54 32.42 -6.73
C ASP A 17 10.25 31.09 -6.46
N VAL A 18 9.90 30.08 -7.26
CA VAL A 18 10.53 28.75 -7.26
C VAL A 18 10.71 28.31 -8.70
N MET A 19 11.97 28.16 -9.12
CA MET A 19 12.31 27.62 -10.43
C MET A 19 13.02 26.27 -10.29
N TYR A 20 12.77 25.40 -11.25
CA TYR A 20 13.45 24.12 -11.40
C TYR A 20 14.24 24.14 -12.70
N GLU A 21 15.52 23.83 -12.60
CA GLU A 21 16.41 23.74 -13.75
C GLU A 21 16.99 22.32 -13.79
N SER A 22 16.79 21.63 -14.90
CA SER A 22 17.51 20.39 -15.17
C SER A 22 18.97 20.72 -15.46
N ILE A 23 19.89 19.93 -14.90
CA ILE A 23 21.30 20.03 -15.21
C ILE A 23 21.63 18.81 -16.06
N THR A 24 21.77 19.03 -17.36
CA THR A 24 22.19 17.98 -18.29
C THR A 24 23.69 17.72 -18.17
N CYS A 25 24.13 16.53 -18.55
CA CYS A 25 25.56 16.17 -18.63
C CYS A 25 26.34 16.25 -17.30
N ASN A 26 25.70 16.03 -16.15
CA ASN A 26 26.40 15.99 -14.86
C ASN A 26 26.25 14.62 -14.16
N GLU A 27 27.38 14.09 -13.70
CA GLU A 27 27.47 12.78 -13.04
C GLU A 27 26.90 12.80 -11.62
N ASN A 28 26.97 13.95 -10.94
CA ASN A 28 26.67 14.06 -9.51
C ASN A 28 25.30 14.68 -9.24
N VAL A 29 24.80 15.54 -10.14
CA VAL A 29 23.53 16.26 -9.96
C VAL A 29 22.61 16.11 -11.17
N LEU A 30 21.32 15.97 -10.89
CA LEU A 30 20.23 15.84 -11.85
C LEU A 30 19.64 17.20 -12.23
N GLY A 31 19.75 18.17 -11.32
CA GLY A 31 19.14 19.48 -11.47
C GLY A 31 19.31 20.32 -10.23
N LYS A 32 18.73 21.51 -10.26
CA LYS A 32 18.65 22.38 -9.10
C LYS A 32 17.30 23.06 -8.99
N LYS A 33 16.90 23.33 -7.75
CA LYS A 33 15.79 24.21 -7.39
C LYS A 33 16.38 25.55 -6.99
N LYS A 34 15.98 26.62 -7.66
CA LYS A 34 16.26 28.01 -7.27
C LYS A 34 15.04 28.55 -6.54
N VAL A 35 15.25 29.08 -5.33
CA VAL A 35 14.17 29.70 -4.54
C VAL A 35 14.55 31.13 -4.23
N LYS A 36 13.66 32.06 -4.57
CA LYS A 36 13.77 33.47 -4.17
C LYS A 36 12.93 33.70 -2.92
N TYR A 37 13.54 34.29 -1.89
CA TYR A 37 12.91 34.64 -0.64
C TYR A 37 12.92 36.16 -0.44
N GLN A 38 11.89 36.69 0.21
CA GLN A 38 11.86 38.06 0.70
C GLN A 38 11.28 38.09 2.11
N ALA A 39 12.02 38.67 3.05
CA ALA A 39 11.56 38.89 4.41
C ALA A 39 10.71 40.17 4.47
N VAL A 40 9.66 40.14 5.31
CA VAL A 40 8.82 41.29 5.60
C VAL A 40 8.70 41.43 7.11
N ASP A 41 9.03 42.59 7.66
CA ASP A 41 8.93 42.87 9.10
C ASP A 41 7.48 43.17 9.52
N SER A 42 7.27 43.36 10.82
CA SER A 42 5.94 43.70 11.37
C SER A 42 5.41 45.07 10.95
N TYR A 43 6.25 45.92 10.37
CA TYR A 43 5.91 47.27 9.90
C TYR A 43 5.70 47.32 8.38
N GLY A 44 5.89 46.20 7.68
CA GLY A 44 5.73 46.08 6.24
C GLY A 44 6.98 46.40 5.42
N ASN A 45 8.13 46.66 6.05
CA ASN A 45 9.40 46.84 5.34
C ASN A 45 9.85 45.51 4.75
N LYS A 46 10.44 45.57 3.56
CA LYS A 46 10.84 44.38 2.78
C LYS A 46 12.35 44.32 2.66
N SER A 47 12.91 43.13 2.83
CA SER A 47 14.33 42.89 2.54
C SER A 47 14.62 42.91 1.05
N GLU A 48 15.91 42.91 0.71
CA GLU A 48 16.37 42.46 -0.60
C GLU A 48 15.97 40.99 -0.85
N ILE A 49 15.97 40.59 -2.12
CA ILE A 49 15.67 39.22 -2.51
C ILE A 49 16.88 38.34 -2.20
N CYS A 50 16.65 37.29 -1.42
CA CYS A 50 17.65 36.25 -1.15
C CYS A 50 17.41 35.07 -2.09
N GLU A 51 18.42 34.67 -2.86
CA GLU A 51 18.39 33.50 -3.73
C GLU A 51 19.11 32.30 -3.09
N SER A 52 18.47 31.13 -3.13
CA SER A 52 19.05 29.86 -2.68
C SER A 52 18.96 28.83 -3.79
N GLU A 53 20.06 28.10 -3.99
CA GLU A 53 20.10 26.95 -4.88
C GLU A 53 20.18 25.66 -4.08
N ILE A 54 19.34 24.69 -4.44
CA ILE A 54 19.33 23.35 -3.86
C ILE A 54 19.55 22.37 -5.00
N TYR A 55 20.64 21.59 -4.95
CA TYR A 55 20.97 20.62 -5.98
C TYR A 55 20.35 19.26 -5.67
N PHE A 56 19.76 18.63 -6.70
CA PHE A 56 19.28 17.27 -6.64
C PHE A 56 20.40 16.33 -7.05
N LYS A 57 20.89 15.48 -6.14
CA LYS A 57 21.94 14.50 -6.44
C LYS A 57 21.40 13.36 -7.31
N ARG A 58 22.26 12.81 -8.16
CA ARG A 58 21.98 11.56 -8.89
C ARG A 58 21.92 10.40 -7.90
N ILE A 59 20.93 9.54 -8.08
CA ILE A 59 20.76 8.32 -7.28
C ILE A 59 21.57 7.19 -7.95
N PRO A 60 22.60 6.63 -7.30
CA PRO A 60 23.26 5.42 -7.78
C PRO A 60 22.27 4.27 -7.73
N PHE A 61 22.03 3.58 -8.85
CA PHE A 61 21.02 2.52 -8.93
C PHE A 61 21.29 1.37 -7.94
N ASP A 62 22.55 1.06 -7.67
CA ASP A 62 22.96 0.00 -6.73
C ASP A 62 22.77 0.37 -5.26
N SER A 63 22.49 1.63 -4.98
CA SER A 63 22.19 2.12 -3.62
C SER A 63 20.70 2.17 -3.32
N ILE A 64 19.85 1.77 -4.26
CA ILE A 64 18.42 1.64 -4.05
C ILE A 64 18.16 0.32 -3.32
N GLY A 65 17.59 0.42 -2.13
CA GLY A 65 17.12 -0.73 -1.36
C GLY A 65 15.74 -1.18 -1.83
N ALA A 66 15.56 -2.49 -1.94
CA ALA A 66 14.25 -3.10 -2.13
C ALA A 66 13.36 -2.88 -0.90
N PRO A 67 12.03 -2.85 -1.07
CA PRO A 67 11.11 -3.02 0.04
C PRO A 67 11.35 -4.36 0.76
N ASP A 68 11.12 -4.38 2.08
CA ASP A 68 11.20 -5.60 2.87
C ASP A 68 10.01 -6.54 2.58
N TYR A 69 10.17 -7.83 2.94
CA TYR A 69 9.05 -8.79 2.92
C TYR A 69 7.91 -8.32 3.83
N GLN A 70 6.67 -8.55 3.40
CA GLN A 70 5.47 -8.18 4.16
C GLN A 70 4.58 -9.39 4.40
N SER A 71 4.05 -9.46 5.62
CA SER A 71 3.04 -10.43 6.03
C SER A 71 1.83 -9.68 6.55
N LEU A 72 0.69 -9.87 5.90
CA LEU A 72 -0.60 -9.25 6.22
C LEU A 72 -1.60 -10.35 6.59
N THR A 73 -2.61 -9.99 7.36
CA THR A 73 -3.75 -10.89 7.63
C THR A 73 -4.96 -10.46 6.80
N CYS A 74 -5.86 -11.40 6.54
CA CYS A 74 -7.08 -11.13 5.77
C CYS A 74 -8.06 -10.21 6.51
N SER A 75 -8.11 -10.30 7.84
CA SER A 75 -8.88 -9.41 8.72
C SER A 75 -8.29 -7.99 8.80
N GLN A 76 -7.03 -7.80 8.41
CA GLN A 76 -6.40 -6.50 8.51
C GLN A 76 -7.03 -5.54 7.50
N ASN A 77 -7.55 -4.41 7.99
CA ASN A 77 -8.02 -3.33 7.13
C ASN A 77 -6.83 -2.50 6.64
N TYR A 78 -6.30 -2.87 5.47
CA TYR A 78 -5.24 -2.13 4.80
C TYR A 78 -5.73 -1.50 3.50
N LYS A 79 -5.06 -0.43 3.08
CA LYS A 79 -5.35 0.27 1.83
C LYS A 79 -5.06 -0.66 0.64
N LYS A 80 -6.03 -0.78 -0.28
CA LYS A 80 -5.90 -1.54 -1.52
C LYS A 80 -5.76 -0.61 -2.71
N ASP A 81 -5.08 -1.08 -3.75
CA ASP A 81 -4.99 -0.39 -5.03
C ASP A 81 -6.25 -0.63 -5.90
N ALA A 82 -6.24 -0.16 -7.14
CA ALA A 82 -7.36 -0.31 -8.07
C ALA A 82 -7.63 -1.77 -8.48
N GLN A 83 -6.66 -2.66 -8.29
CA GLN A 83 -6.73 -4.09 -8.60
C GLN A 83 -7.12 -4.92 -7.36
N GLY A 84 -7.23 -4.30 -6.18
CA GLY A 84 -7.59 -4.96 -4.93
C GLY A 84 -6.41 -5.58 -4.18
N ASN A 85 -5.18 -5.34 -4.65
CA ASN A 85 -3.95 -5.77 -3.99
C ASN A 85 -3.58 -4.79 -2.87
N PRO A 86 -2.76 -5.17 -1.88
CA PRO A 86 -2.20 -4.23 -0.92
C PRO A 86 -1.50 -3.07 -1.63
N ASP A 87 -1.87 -1.83 -1.32
CA ASP A 87 -1.25 -0.65 -1.92
C ASP A 87 0.22 -0.54 -1.45
N PRO A 88 1.17 -0.12 -2.30
CA PRO A 88 2.58 0.01 -1.92
C PRO A 88 2.84 0.97 -0.74
N SER A 89 1.89 1.84 -0.38
CA SER A 89 1.95 2.62 0.87
C SER A 89 1.82 1.78 2.14
N VAL A 90 1.29 0.56 2.02
CA VAL A 90 1.18 -0.45 3.07
C VAL A 90 2.39 -1.37 3.04
N THR A 91 2.77 -1.85 1.84
CA THR A 91 3.81 -2.87 1.70
C THR A 91 5.22 -2.30 1.64
N GLY A 92 5.35 -1.02 1.34
CA GLY A 92 6.62 -0.29 1.29
C GLY A 92 7.05 0.04 -0.13
N TYR A 93 7.91 1.05 -0.23
CA TYR A 93 8.49 1.50 -1.49
C TYR A 93 10.00 1.22 -1.50
N PRO A 94 10.61 1.06 -2.68
CA PRO A 94 12.06 1.13 -2.77
C PRO A 94 12.56 2.45 -2.22
N LYS A 95 13.77 2.45 -1.65
CA LYS A 95 14.31 3.65 -1.00
C LYS A 95 15.77 3.90 -1.36
N PHE A 96 16.12 5.17 -1.46
CA PHE A 96 17.50 5.63 -1.49
C PHE A 96 17.79 6.37 -0.19
N GLY A 97 18.54 5.73 0.72
CA GLY A 97 18.63 6.20 2.10
C GLY A 97 17.24 6.28 2.74
N GLU A 98 16.86 7.46 3.24
CA GLU A 98 15.54 7.74 3.83
C GLU A 98 14.49 8.19 2.78
N PHE A 99 14.88 8.33 1.52
CA PHE A 99 13.99 8.85 0.48
C PHE A 99 13.22 7.72 -0.21
N LEU A 100 11.88 7.73 -0.05
CA LEU A 100 10.98 6.75 -0.65
C LEU A 100 10.73 7.05 -2.12
N LEU A 101 10.96 6.06 -2.98
CA LEU A 101 10.77 6.13 -4.42
C LEU A 101 9.35 5.67 -4.78
N LYS A 102 8.41 6.61 -4.79
CA LYS A 102 6.99 6.31 -5.05
C LYS A 102 6.67 6.19 -6.55
N PRO A 103 5.72 5.32 -6.94
CA PRO A 103 5.21 5.25 -8.29
C PRO A 103 4.71 6.62 -8.80
N GLY A 104 4.97 6.90 -10.08
CA GLY A 104 4.56 8.18 -10.71
C GLY A 104 5.39 9.40 -10.29
N MET A 105 6.40 9.22 -9.43
CA MET A 105 7.31 10.30 -9.08
C MET A 105 8.31 10.55 -10.22
N SER A 106 8.30 11.77 -10.76
CA SER A 106 9.30 12.22 -11.74
C SER A 106 10.24 13.23 -11.08
N LEU A 107 11.46 12.78 -10.75
CA LEU A 107 12.48 13.63 -10.14
C LEU A 107 13.26 14.41 -11.19
N THR A 108 12.57 15.17 -12.06
CA THR A 108 13.16 16.17 -12.99
C THR A 108 14.31 15.70 -13.90
N CYS A 109 14.63 14.41 -13.96
CA CYS A 109 15.75 13.87 -14.72
C CYS A 109 15.53 12.40 -15.12
N ASN A 110 14.34 12.12 -15.64
CA ASN A 110 13.97 10.84 -16.27
C ASN A 110 14.01 9.62 -15.36
N ILE A 111 13.87 9.80 -14.05
CA ILE A 111 13.62 8.68 -13.14
C ILE A 111 12.11 8.43 -13.10
N PHE A 112 11.72 7.20 -13.39
CA PHE A 112 10.36 6.71 -13.36
C PHE A 112 10.30 5.44 -12.53
N VAL A 113 9.37 5.44 -11.59
CA VAL A 113 9.09 4.27 -10.76
C VAL A 113 7.72 3.75 -11.15
N ASN A 114 7.65 2.47 -11.47
CA ASN A 114 6.42 1.74 -11.73
C ASN A 114 6.41 0.46 -10.90
N TYR A 115 5.24 -0.11 -10.68
CA TYR A 115 5.09 -1.42 -10.05
C TYR A 115 4.02 -2.22 -10.76
N THR A 116 4.12 -3.54 -10.69
CA THR A 116 3.11 -4.47 -11.16
C THR A 116 3.00 -5.64 -10.19
N ASP A 117 1.79 -6.12 -9.96
CA ASP A 117 1.55 -7.29 -9.10
C ASP A 117 1.43 -8.58 -9.90
N LEU A 118 2.01 -9.65 -9.35
CA LEU A 118 1.81 -11.01 -9.80
C LEU A 118 1.28 -11.89 -8.66
N ASN A 119 0.08 -12.44 -8.84
CA ASN A 119 -0.49 -13.43 -7.93
C ASN A 119 0.18 -14.79 -8.17
N LEU A 120 1.03 -15.23 -7.24
CA LEU A 120 1.82 -16.47 -7.38
C LEU A 120 1.08 -17.70 -6.87
N VAL A 121 0.33 -17.56 -5.78
CA VAL A 121 -0.48 -18.63 -5.20
C VAL A 121 -1.78 -18.01 -4.70
N ALA A 122 -2.91 -18.53 -5.17
CA ALA A 122 -4.21 -18.25 -4.60
C ALA A 122 -4.80 -19.59 -4.15
N SER A 123 -4.74 -19.87 -2.85
CA SER A 123 -5.61 -20.85 -2.22
C SER A 123 -6.56 -20.13 -1.28
N ASP A 124 -7.56 -20.86 -0.79
CA ASP A 124 -8.55 -20.30 0.13
C ASP A 124 -7.90 -19.82 1.45
N CYS A 125 -6.82 -20.45 1.92
CA CYS A 125 -6.18 -20.07 3.20
C CYS A 125 -4.97 -19.15 3.06
N LYS A 126 -4.39 -19.03 1.85
CA LYS A 126 -3.16 -18.27 1.62
C LYS A 126 -3.16 -17.62 0.25
N LYS A 127 -2.91 -16.32 0.23
CA LYS A 127 -2.59 -15.57 -0.99
C LYS A 127 -1.16 -15.10 -0.92
N LYS A 128 -0.40 -15.41 -1.97
CA LYS A 128 0.96 -14.92 -2.15
C LYS A 128 1.01 -14.03 -3.37
N ASN A 129 1.30 -12.75 -3.14
CA ASN A 129 1.50 -11.77 -4.17
C ASN A 129 2.99 -11.46 -4.27
N MET A 130 3.46 -11.23 -5.48
CA MET A 130 4.79 -10.69 -5.73
C MET A 130 4.61 -9.35 -6.42
N GLU A 131 5.01 -8.30 -5.72
CA GLU A 131 5.06 -6.96 -6.29
C GLU A 131 6.42 -6.83 -7.00
N ILE A 132 6.37 -6.62 -8.31
CA ILE A 132 7.53 -6.35 -9.15
C ILE A 132 7.62 -4.85 -9.31
N VAL A 133 8.58 -4.24 -8.62
CA VAL A 133 8.83 -2.80 -8.70
C VAL A 133 9.94 -2.56 -9.72
N GLU A 134 9.60 -1.82 -10.77
CA GLU A 134 10.52 -1.45 -11.82
C GLU A 134 10.93 0.02 -11.67
N TYR A 135 12.23 0.21 -11.50
CA TYR A 135 12.88 1.50 -11.47
C TYR A 135 13.59 1.72 -12.81
N GLN A 136 13.10 2.70 -13.57
CA GLN A 136 13.71 3.11 -14.83
C GLN A 136 14.34 4.48 -14.65
N GLY A 137 15.53 4.68 -15.18
CA GLY A 137 16.15 5.99 -15.21
C GLY A 137 17.17 6.14 -16.33
N VAL A 138 17.60 7.37 -16.59
CA VAL A 138 18.68 7.64 -17.52
C VAL A 138 19.94 7.97 -16.74
N GLU A 139 20.94 7.11 -16.84
CA GLU A 139 22.28 7.35 -16.32
C GLU A 139 23.24 7.50 -17.50
N LEU A 140 23.92 8.65 -17.58
CA LEU A 140 24.94 8.89 -18.61
C LEU A 140 24.47 8.50 -20.02
N TRP A 141 23.28 8.97 -20.42
CA TRP A 141 22.69 8.74 -21.76
C TRP A 141 22.27 7.30 -22.04
N LYS A 142 22.33 6.42 -21.04
CA LYS A 142 21.85 5.05 -21.12
C LYS A 142 20.61 4.90 -20.26
N GLU A 143 19.58 4.30 -20.85
CA GLU A 143 18.45 3.80 -20.07
C GLU A 143 18.92 2.64 -19.20
N ILE A 144 18.68 2.77 -17.91
CA ILE A 144 18.96 1.75 -16.93
C ILE A 144 17.64 1.37 -16.28
N THR A 145 17.42 0.07 -16.18
CA THR A 145 16.30 -0.50 -15.45
C THR A 145 16.85 -1.36 -14.32
N ARG A 146 16.33 -1.14 -13.12
CA ARG A 146 16.50 -2.00 -11.94
C ARG A 146 15.13 -2.55 -11.57
N THR A 147 15.07 -3.85 -11.33
CA THR A 147 13.84 -4.54 -10.94
C THR A 147 14.04 -5.14 -9.55
N PHE A 148 13.07 -4.90 -8.67
CA PHE A 148 13.00 -5.50 -7.35
C PHE A 148 11.76 -6.38 -7.26
N ASN A 149 11.94 -7.58 -6.71
CA ASN A 149 10.82 -8.48 -6.43
C ASN A 149 10.56 -8.43 -4.92
N GLN A 150 9.43 -7.88 -4.54
CA GLN A 150 8.94 -7.93 -3.17
C GLN A 150 7.92 -9.07 -3.03
N PHE A 151 8.06 -9.88 -1.99
CA PHE A 151 7.06 -10.89 -1.65
C PHE A 151 6.15 -10.38 -0.56
N ILE A 152 4.85 -10.52 -0.80
CA ILE A 152 3.78 -10.16 0.14
C ILE A 152 2.95 -11.42 0.38
N GLU A 153 2.85 -11.86 1.63
CA GLU A 153 1.99 -12.98 2.02
C GLU A 153 0.78 -12.44 2.77
N ILE A 154 -0.41 -12.84 2.33
CA ILE A 154 -1.67 -12.58 3.02
C ILE A 154 -2.17 -13.93 3.55
N ILE A 155 -2.26 -14.03 4.87
CA ILE A 155 -2.54 -15.28 5.58
C ILE A 155 -3.91 -15.19 6.24
N ASP A 156 -4.68 -16.28 6.16
CA ASP A 156 -5.80 -16.50 7.06
C ASP A 156 -5.32 -17.13 8.36
N ASN A 157 -5.52 -16.43 9.48
CA ASN A 157 -5.11 -16.90 10.80
C ASN A 157 -6.27 -16.91 11.80
N GLU A 158 -7.49 -16.61 11.35
CA GLU A 158 -8.68 -16.59 12.17
C GLU A 158 -9.55 -17.82 11.84
N ALA A 159 -10.35 -18.25 12.82
CA ALA A 159 -11.30 -19.34 12.60
C ALA A 159 -12.61 -18.80 12.03
N PRO A 160 -13.33 -19.58 11.18
CA PRO A 160 -14.63 -19.18 10.66
C PRO A 160 -15.63 -18.98 11.80
N VAL A 161 -16.53 -18.02 11.61
CA VAL A 161 -17.54 -17.63 12.61
C VAL A 161 -18.96 -17.80 12.08
N PHE A 162 -19.86 -18.27 12.94
CA PHE A 162 -21.29 -18.24 12.66
C PHE A 162 -21.81 -16.81 12.80
N THR A 163 -22.29 -16.23 11.70
CA THR A 163 -22.85 -14.87 11.67
C THR A 163 -24.35 -14.85 11.94
N SER A 164 -25.04 -15.96 11.70
CA SER A 164 -26.36 -16.20 12.27
C SER A 164 -26.66 -17.69 12.41
N SER A 165 -27.42 -18.01 13.46
CA SER A 165 -27.98 -19.33 13.71
C SER A 165 -29.47 -19.14 13.95
N PRO A 166 -30.33 -19.30 12.93
CA PRO A 166 -31.76 -19.22 13.16
C PRO A 166 -32.18 -20.39 14.04
N LEU A 167 -33.28 -20.22 14.78
CA LEU A 167 -33.92 -21.34 15.48
C LEU A 167 -34.32 -22.41 14.45
N ALA A 168 -33.97 -23.66 14.73
CA ALA A 168 -34.52 -24.78 13.99
C ALA A 168 -35.99 -24.96 14.35
N VAL A 169 -36.85 -25.01 13.34
CA VAL A 169 -38.27 -25.32 13.51
C VAL A 169 -38.42 -26.80 13.22
N LEU A 170 -38.84 -27.55 14.23
CA LEU A 170 -39.24 -28.95 14.07
C LEU A 170 -40.71 -28.95 13.65
N ASP A 171 -40.99 -29.43 12.43
CA ASP A 171 -42.37 -29.68 12.01
C ASP A 171 -42.66 -31.18 12.19
N LEU A 172 -43.49 -31.49 13.17
CA LEU A 172 -43.87 -32.87 13.49
C LEU A 172 -45.08 -33.25 12.63
N GLU A 173 -44.85 -33.57 11.36
CA GLU A 173 -45.85 -34.27 10.56
C GLU A 173 -45.79 -35.76 10.90
N THR A 174 -46.59 -36.21 11.87
CA THR A 174 -46.75 -37.64 12.13
C THR A 174 -47.57 -38.27 11.00
N ALA A 175 -46.90 -38.88 10.03
CA ALA A 175 -47.52 -39.94 9.24
C ALA A 175 -47.64 -41.22 10.10
N ASP A 176 -48.49 -42.17 9.68
CA ASP A 176 -48.79 -43.43 10.38
C ASP A 176 -47.55 -44.32 10.70
N ASN A 177 -46.34 -43.88 10.33
CA ASN A 177 -45.05 -44.53 10.54
C ASN A 177 -44.13 -43.89 11.61
N CYS A 178 -44.59 -42.87 12.37
CA CYS A 178 -43.78 -42.19 13.40
C CYS A 178 -42.50 -41.51 12.86
N GLU A 179 -42.48 -41.09 11.60
CA GLU A 179 -41.41 -40.29 11.04
C GLU A 179 -41.68 -38.79 11.25
N ALA A 180 -40.62 -37.99 11.37
CA ALA A 180 -40.71 -36.54 11.52
C ALA A 180 -39.68 -35.87 10.61
N ASN A 181 -40.11 -34.80 9.92
CA ASN A 181 -39.23 -34.00 9.07
C ASN A 181 -38.60 -32.88 9.90
N LEU A 182 -37.27 -32.90 10.04
CA LEU A 182 -36.54 -31.80 10.65
C LEU A 182 -36.03 -30.85 9.58
N TYR A 183 -36.55 -29.63 9.57
CA TYR A 183 -36.05 -28.56 8.72
C TYR A 183 -34.96 -27.79 9.46
N LEU A 184 -33.71 -28.01 9.05
CA LEU A 184 -32.60 -27.22 9.55
C LEU A 184 -32.60 -25.85 8.86
N PRO A 185 -32.50 -24.77 9.63
CA PRO A 185 -32.44 -23.44 9.06
C PRO A 185 -31.11 -23.26 8.34
N LYS A 186 -31.10 -22.39 7.34
CA LYS A 186 -29.84 -22.01 6.69
C LYS A 186 -28.92 -21.37 7.74
N LEU A 187 -27.73 -21.95 7.91
CA LEU A 187 -26.67 -21.38 8.72
C LEU A 187 -25.86 -20.41 7.87
N TYR A 188 -25.47 -19.29 8.47
CA TYR A 188 -24.59 -18.33 7.82
C TYR A 188 -23.25 -18.38 8.54
N VAL A 189 -22.24 -18.85 7.84
CA VAL A 189 -20.86 -18.92 8.31
C VAL A 189 -20.05 -18.00 7.42
N ALA A 190 -19.17 -17.20 8.03
CA ALA A 190 -18.24 -16.36 7.32
C ALA A 190 -16.83 -16.69 7.76
N ASP A 191 -15.89 -16.55 6.82
CA ASP A 191 -14.46 -16.61 7.08
C ASP A 191 -13.78 -15.43 6.39
N ASP A 192 -12.59 -15.05 6.85
CA ASP A 192 -11.95 -13.81 6.42
C ASP A 192 -11.57 -13.85 4.93
N CYS A 193 -10.88 -14.90 4.50
CA CYS A 193 -10.46 -15.03 3.11
C CYS A 193 -10.55 -16.43 2.51
N SER A 194 -11.01 -17.41 3.29
CA SER A 194 -11.26 -18.77 2.83
C SER A 194 -12.74 -19.05 2.55
N GLN A 195 -13.00 -20.06 1.72
CA GLN A 195 -14.35 -20.58 1.53
C GLN A 195 -14.68 -21.61 2.61
N ILE A 196 -15.92 -21.59 3.10
CA ILE A 196 -16.39 -22.59 4.05
C ILE A 196 -16.50 -23.93 3.34
N SER A 197 -15.62 -24.87 3.72
CA SER A 197 -15.60 -26.20 3.10
C SER A 197 -16.70 -27.11 3.63
N GLN A 198 -16.95 -27.10 4.95
CA GLN A 198 -17.84 -28.05 5.61
C GLN A 198 -18.46 -27.45 6.87
N ILE A 199 -19.71 -27.79 7.14
CA ILE A 199 -20.40 -27.51 8.40
C ILE A 199 -20.89 -28.82 8.99
N TYR A 200 -20.59 -29.04 10.28
CA TYR A 200 -21.01 -30.22 11.02
C TYR A 200 -22.19 -29.88 11.94
N TYR A 201 -23.21 -30.73 11.95
CA TYR A 201 -24.31 -30.64 12.92
C TYR A 201 -24.60 -32.00 13.54
N SER A 202 -25.07 -32.02 14.78
CA SER A 202 -25.41 -33.25 15.50
C SER A 202 -26.86 -33.22 15.98
N ILE A 203 -27.60 -34.28 15.69
CA ILE A 203 -28.97 -34.50 16.18
C ILE A 203 -28.97 -35.79 16.99
N ASN A 204 -29.31 -35.72 18.27
CA ASN A 204 -29.34 -36.87 19.18
C ASN A 204 -28.04 -37.71 19.17
N GLY A 205 -26.89 -37.07 18.98
CA GLY A 205 -25.58 -37.73 18.95
C GLY A 205 -25.15 -38.27 17.57
N PHE A 206 -26.01 -38.18 16.55
CA PHE A 206 -25.64 -38.49 15.17
C PHE A 206 -25.09 -37.24 14.47
N THR A 207 -23.82 -37.29 14.10
CA THR A 207 -23.16 -36.22 13.34
C THR A 207 -23.46 -36.36 11.86
N ASN A 208 -23.96 -35.28 11.26
CA ASN A 208 -24.19 -35.15 9.83
C ASN A 208 -23.32 -34.01 9.28
N ILE A 209 -23.00 -34.10 7.99
CA ILE A 209 -22.16 -33.12 7.28
C ILE A 209 -23.04 -32.38 6.28
N TYR A 210 -23.08 -31.06 6.40
CA TYR A 210 -23.60 -30.19 5.35
C TYR A 210 -22.42 -29.66 4.54
N GLN A 211 -22.44 -29.90 3.23
CA GLN A 211 -21.56 -29.19 2.30
C GLN A 211 -22.41 -28.14 1.61
N GLU A 212 -22.08 -26.86 1.81
CA GLU A 212 -22.68 -25.80 1.00
C GLU A 212 -22.19 -26.03 -0.44
N GLY A 213 -23.12 -26.14 -1.38
CA GLY A 213 -22.90 -26.73 -2.69
C GLY A 213 -21.77 -26.07 -3.50
N LYS A 214 -21.19 -26.90 -4.37
CA LYS A 214 -20.80 -26.44 -5.71
C LYS A 214 -21.96 -25.75 -6.42
#